data_AF-A0A0E0QE31-F1
#
_entry.id   AF-A0A0E0QE31-F1
#
_cell.length_a   1.000
_cell.length_b   1.000
_cell.length_c   1.000
_cell.angle_alpha   90.00
_cell.angle_beta   90.00
_cell.angle_gamma   90.00
#
_symmetry.space_group_name_H-M   'P 1'
#
loop_
_entity.id
_entity.type
_entity.pdbx_description
1 polymer ?
#
loop_
_entity_poly.entity_id
_entity_poly.type
_entity_poly.pdbx_seq_one_letter_code
_entity_poly.pdbx_strand_id
1 'polypeptide(L)'
;MDPSVDPPTPRVWRNENSYRDRFIYPPGVPASPPPNVASSPLSINYSLRGRNPWPPPQPLSGTLTRLAPPRPAAASVSASRVGAGALRAGGLRVAAGGSVARRGGAVVAAAMRPAKAVASPAKEAAGEVNGAAPGGFARPDAFGRFGKFGGKYVPETLMHALTELEAAFHALAGDEDFQKELDGILKDYVGRETPLYFAERLTEHYKRADGTGPKIYLKREDLNHTGAHKINNAVAQVLLAKRLGKERIIAETGAGQHGVATATVCARFGLQCIIYMGAQDMERQALNVFRMKLLGAEVRAVHSGTATLKDATSEAIRDWVTNVENTHYILGSVAGPHPYPMMVREFHKVIGKETRRQAMEKWGGKPDVLVACVGGGSNAMGLFHEFVDDQDIRMIGVEAAGYGVDTDKHAATLTKGEVGVLHGSLSYVLQDDDGQVIEPHSISAGLDYPGVGPEHSFLKDIGRAEYDSVTDQEALDAFKRVSRLEGIIPALETSHALAYLEKLCPTLPDGVRVVVNCSGRGDKDVHTASKYLDV
;
A
#
# COMPACT_ATOMS: atom_id res chain seq x y z
N MET A 1 -27.77 18.64 34.49
CA MET A 1 -28.47 19.87 34.09
C MET A 1 -27.45 20.99 34.09
N ASP A 2 -26.95 21.31 32.89
CA ASP A 2 -26.40 22.61 32.48
C ASP A 2 -26.46 22.61 30.93
N PRO A 3 -27.27 23.45 30.26
CA PRO A 3 -27.56 23.33 28.84
C PRO A 3 -26.85 24.42 28.00
N SER A 4 -25.51 24.56 28.10
CA SER A 4 -24.80 25.60 27.33
C SER A 4 -23.38 25.26 26.87
N VAL A 5 -23.17 24.08 26.29
CA VAL A 5 -21.93 23.82 25.51
C VAL A 5 -22.30 23.04 24.26
N ASP A 6 -22.41 23.75 23.13
CA ASP A 6 -22.46 23.12 21.81
C ASP A 6 -21.09 22.47 21.48
N PRO A 7 -21.06 21.24 20.95
CA PRO A 7 -19.82 20.66 20.43
C PRO A 7 -19.36 21.39 19.16
N PRO A 8 -18.05 21.47 18.87
CA PRO A 8 -17.55 22.19 17.71
C PRO A 8 -18.03 21.52 16.40
N THR A 9 -18.84 22.26 15.64
CA THR A 9 -19.23 21.90 14.27
C THR A 9 -17.99 21.87 13.37
N PRO A 10 -17.79 20.81 12.56
CA PRO A 10 -16.76 20.80 11.52
C PRO A 10 -17.06 21.90 10.50
N ARG A 11 -16.07 22.76 10.21
CA ARG A 11 -16.20 23.82 9.20
C ARG A 11 -16.24 23.18 7.81
N VAL A 12 -17.44 23.14 7.23
CA VAL A 12 -17.66 22.75 5.84
C VAL A 12 -17.25 23.91 4.93
N TRP A 13 -16.37 23.65 3.96
CA TRP A 13 -15.95 24.60 2.94
C TRP A 13 -17.15 25.06 2.09
N ARG A 14 -17.48 26.36 2.16
CA ARG A 14 -18.36 27.04 1.19
C ARG A 14 -17.49 27.88 0.25
N ASN A 15 -17.55 27.59 -1.03
CA ASN A 15 -16.87 28.36 -2.06
C ASN A 15 -17.82 29.47 -2.56
N GLU A 16 -17.80 30.63 -1.92
CA GLU A 16 -18.44 31.84 -2.46
C GLU A 16 -17.38 32.64 -3.23
N ASN A 17 -17.36 32.48 -4.55
CA ASN A 17 -16.70 33.43 -5.45
C ASN A 17 -17.67 33.79 -6.58
N SER A 18 -18.60 34.69 -6.26
CA SER A 18 -19.34 35.46 -7.26
C SER A 18 -18.54 36.69 -7.65
N TYR A 19 -17.72 36.59 -8.69
CA TYR A 19 -17.18 37.78 -9.36
C TYR A 19 -18.14 38.19 -10.48
N ARG A 20 -19.09 39.07 -10.15
CA ARG A 20 -19.71 39.97 -11.11
C ARG A 20 -19.04 41.34 -11.00
N ASP A 21 -18.75 41.89 -12.17
CA ASP A 21 -18.49 43.30 -12.46
C ASP A 21 -17.23 43.95 -11.87
N ARG A 22 -16.23 44.13 -12.75
CA ARG A 22 -15.52 45.41 -13.00
C ARG A 22 -14.43 45.17 -14.04
N PHE A 23 -14.67 45.53 -15.30
CA PHE A 23 -13.65 46.17 -16.16
C PHE A 23 -14.37 46.98 -17.25
N ILE A 24 -14.24 48.30 -17.14
CA ILE A 24 -14.60 49.29 -18.16
C ILE A 24 -13.41 49.36 -19.12
N TYR A 25 -13.61 49.02 -20.40
CA TYR A 25 -12.64 49.31 -21.47
C TYR A 25 -13.01 50.62 -22.19
N PRO A 26 -12.05 51.51 -22.49
CA PRO A 26 -12.26 52.58 -23.45
C PRO A 26 -12.05 52.09 -24.91
N PRO A 27 -12.72 52.67 -25.91
CA PRO A 27 -12.75 52.15 -27.27
C PRO A 27 -11.66 52.74 -28.18
N GLY A 28 -11.18 51.94 -29.15
CA GLY A 28 -10.67 52.41 -30.44
C GLY A 28 -9.20 52.11 -30.74
N VAL A 29 -8.97 51.25 -31.74
CA VAL A 29 -8.07 51.38 -32.94
C VAL A 29 -7.87 49.97 -33.56
N PRO A 30 -7.88 49.81 -34.91
CA PRO A 30 -8.39 48.61 -35.57
C PRO A 30 -7.35 47.56 -35.99
N ALA A 31 -7.88 46.37 -36.31
CA ALA A 31 -7.18 45.16 -36.76
C ALA A 31 -6.48 45.30 -38.12
N SER A 32 -5.36 44.60 -38.29
CA SER A 32 -4.68 44.37 -39.58
C SER A 32 -4.67 42.86 -39.90
N PRO A 33 -4.86 42.45 -41.17
CA PRO A 33 -5.08 41.04 -41.57
C PRO A 33 -3.76 40.28 -41.84
N PRO A 34 -3.80 38.94 -41.94
CA PRO A 34 -2.60 38.11 -42.05
C PRO A 34 -2.14 37.94 -43.50
N PRO A 35 -0.84 37.68 -43.76
CA PRO A 35 -0.42 37.12 -45.02
C PRO A 35 -0.38 35.58 -44.95
N ASN A 36 -0.89 34.96 -45.99
CA ASN A 36 -0.77 33.54 -46.29
C ASN A 36 0.16 33.38 -47.52
N VAL A 37 0.53 32.13 -47.82
CA VAL A 37 1.15 31.59 -49.06
C VAL A 37 2.63 31.15 -48.96
N ALA A 38 2.76 29.86 -48.62
CA ALA A 38 3.32 28.74 -49.40
C ALA A 38 4.84 28.48 -49.59
N SER A 39 5.12 27.17 -49.44
CA SER A 39 6.00 26.29 -50.25
C SER A 39 7.46 26.01 -49.83
N SER A 40 7.63 24.86 -49.16
CA SER A 40 8.55 23.73 -49.49
C SER A 40 10.09 23.89 -49.37
N PRO A 41 10.86 22.78 -49.32
CA PRO A 41 11.66 22.42 -48.15
C PRO A 41 13.17 22.56 -48.37
N LEU A 42 13.93 22.86 -47.31
CA LEU A 42 15.38 22.75 -47.32
C LEU A 42 15.90 22.07 -46.05
N SER A 43 16.48 20.91 -46.31
CA SER A 43 17.32 20.06 -45.49
C SER A 43 18.51 20.81 -44.90
N ILE A 44 18.73 20.64 -43.59
CA ILE A 44 19.97 21.06 -42.92
C ILE A 44 20.71 19.80 -42.47
N ASN A 45 21.88 19.61 -43.09
CA ASN A 45 22.90 18.64 -42.76
C ASN A 45 23.53 18.96 -41.40
N TYR A 46 23.58 17.98 -40.51
CA TYR A 46 24.61 17.93 -39.46
C TYR A 46 25.71 16.94 -39.85
N SER A 47 26.90 17.49 -40.02
CA SER A 47 28.16 16.77 -40.23
C SER A 47 28.60 16.10 -38.93
N LEU A 48 28.72 14.78 -38.94
CA LEU A 48 29.59 14.03 -38.03
C LEU A 48 30.55 13.18 -38.87
N ARG A 49 31.82 13.62 -38.91
CA ARG A 49 32.96 12.79 -39.30
C ARG A 49 33.50 12.14 -38.03
N GLY A 50 33.57 10.80 -38.02
CA GLY A 50 34.30 10.04 -36.99
C GLY A 50 34.08 8.54 -37.18
N ARG A 51 35.16 7.79 -37.41
CA ARG A 51 35.22 6.45 -37.99
C ARG A 51 35.06 5.32 -36.94
N ASN A 52 34.28 4.28 -37.26
CA ASN A 52 34.76 2.89 -37.47
C ASN A 52 33.57 1.93 -37.77
N PRO A 53 33.63 1.10 -38.83
CA PRO A 53 32.55 0.16 -39.16
C PRO A 53 32.70 -1.17 -38.42
N TRP A 54 31.61 -1.63 -37.82
CA TRP A 54 31.42 -3.04 -37.45
C TRP A 54 31.30 -3.90 -38.73
N PRO A 55 31.89 -5.11 -38.79
CA PRO A 55 31.71 -6.00 -39.94
C PRO A 55 30.28 -6.60 -39.96
N PRO A 56 29.72 -6.90 -41.15
CA PRO A 56 28.39 -7.50 -41.26
C PRO A 56 28.39 -8.96 -40.77
N PRO A 57 27.27 -9.47 -40.24
CA PRO A 57 27.19 -10.84 -39.77
C PRO A 57 27.24 -11.84 -40.94
N GLN A 58 28.10 -12.86 -40.82
CA GLN A 58 28.16 -13.98 -41.77
C GLN A 58 27.00 -14.97 -41.53
N PRO A 59 26.48 -15.62 -42.58
CA PRO A 59 25.47 -16.66 -42.44
C PRO A 59 26.10 -17.96 -41.92
N LEU A 60 25.64 -18.42 -40.75
CA LEU A 60 25.99 -19.75 -40.25
C LEU A 60 25.20 -20.82 -41.02
N SER A 61 25.87 -21.50 -41.95
CA SER A 61 25.45 -22.81 -42.45
C SER A 61 25.81 -23.87 -41.41
N GLY A 62 24.84 -24.24 -40.56
CA GLY A 62 24.96 -25.30 -39.57
C GLY A 62 23.90 -26.36 -39.81
N THR A 63 24.34 -27.55 -40.23
CA THR A 63 23.52 -28.74 -40.44
C THR A 63 22.79 -29.14 -39.15
N LEU A 64 21.46 -29.17 -39.18
CA LEU A 64 20.61 -29.66 -38.08
C LEU A 64 20.68 -31.19 -37.99
N THR A 65 21.58 -31.71 -37.15
CA THR A 65 21.50 -33.10 -36.69
C THR A 65 20.42 -33.20 -35.61
N ARG A 66 19.30 -33.86 -35.92
CA ARG A 66 18.23 -34.16 -34.96
C ARG A 66 18.77 -35.04 -33.82
N LEU A 67 18.91 -34.48 -32.62
CA LEU A 67 19.02 -35.27 -31.38
C LEU A 67 17.60 -35.57 -30.88
N ALA A 68 17.27 -36.85 -30.78
CA ALA A 68 16.02 -37.36 -30.24
C ALA A 68 15.92 -37.11 -28.72
N PRO A 69 14.70 -36.90 -28.17
CA PRO A 69 14.52 -36.68 -26.74
C PRO A 69 14.79 -37.98 -25.95
N PRO A 70 15.32 -37.89 -24.72
CA PRO A 70 15.50 -39.07 -23.87
C PRO A 70 14.13 -39.61 -23.41
N ARG A 71 13.98 -40.94 -23.50
CA ARG A 71 12.82 -41.68 -23.00
C ARG A 71 12.76 -41.64 -21.45
N PRO A 72 11.56 -41.60 -20.85
CA PRO A 72 11.40 -41.67 -19.41
C PRO A 72 11.72 -43.08 -18.89
N ALA A 73 12.48 -43.13 -17.79
CA ALA A 73 12.78 -44.36 -17.07
C ALA A 73 11.53 -44.88 -16.34
N ALA A 74 11.18 -46.14 -16.58
CA ALA A 74 10.15 -46.86 -15.86
C ALA A 74 10.68 -47.29 -14.48
N ALA A 75 10.03 -46.83 -13.41
CA ALA A 75 10.17 -47.40 -12.08
C ALA A 75 8.88 -48.15 -11.72
N SER A 76 9.05 -49.43 -11.45
CA SER A 76 8.05 -50.42 -11.08
C SER A 76 7.35 -50.08 -9.77
N VAL A 77 6.01 -50.07 -9.79
CA VAL A 77 5.16 -50.05 -8.61
C VAL A 77 4.92 -51.50 -8.18
N SER A 78 5.41 -51.89 -7.00
CA SER A 78 5.02 -53.13 -6.34
C SER A 78 3.81 -52.87 -5.44
N ALA A 79 2.70 -53.54 -5.75
CA ALA A 79 1.52 -53.59 -4.92
C ALA A 79 1.67 -54.70 -3.88
N SER A 80 1.58 -54.36 -2.59
CA SER A 80 1.32 -55.33 -1.52
C SER A 80 -0.10 -55.14 -0.99
N ARG A 81 -0.92 -56.16 -1.25
CA ARG A 81 -2.18 -56.43 -0.56
C ARG A 81 -1.87 -56.89 0.87
N VAL A 82 -2.59 -56.38 1.86
CA VAL A 82 -2.89 -57.14 3.09
C VAL A 82 -4.37 -56.96 3.41
N GLY A 83 -5.04 -58.09 3.57
CA GLY A 83 -6.47 -58.23 3.80
C GLY A 83 -6.89 -58.08 5.26
N ALA A 84 -8.21 -58.18 5.41
CA ALA A 84 -9.02 -58.06 6.60
C ALA A 84 -8.72 -59.10 7.71
N GLY A 85 -9.14 -58.78 8.95
CA GLY A 85 -9.60 -59.81 9.89
C GLY A 85 -9.43 -59.56 11.39
N ALA A 86 -10.53 -59.11 12.03
CA ALA A 86 -11.10 -59.60 13.30
C ALA A 86 -10.41 -59.36 14.68
N LEU A 87 -11.12 -58.57 15.50
CA LEU A 87 -11.67 -58.89 16.85
C LEU A 87 -10.83 -59.72 17.85
N ARG A 88 -10.50 -59.14 19.03
CA ARG A 88 -11.08 -59.52 20.35
C ARG A 88 -10.58 -58.68 21.52
N ALA A 89 -11.36 -58.76 22.60
CA ALA A 89 -11.42 -57.92 23.79
C ALA A 89 -10.57 -58.38 24.98
N GLY A 90 -10.55 -57.53 26.02
CA GLY A 90 -10.17 -57.85 27.41
C GLY A 90 -8.79 -57.30 27.79
N GLY A 91 -8.55 -56.71 28.95
CA GLY A 91 -9.35 -56.53 30.15
C GLY A 91 -8.46 -55.85 31.19
N LEU A 92 -9.10 -55.03 32.02
CA LEU A 92 -8.56 -54.32 33.18
C LEU A 92 -7.97 -55.30 34.22
N ARG A 93 -6.83 -54.96 34.86
CA ARG A 93 -6.57 -55.35 36.26
C ARG A 93 -5.51 -54.48 36.96
N VAL A 94 -5.86 -54.22 38.21
CA VAL A 94 -5.25 -53.40 39.26
C VAL A 94 -4.17 -54.17 40.04
N ALA A 95 -3.15 -53.46 40.55
CA ALA A 95 -2.46 -53.68 41.84
C ALA A 95 -1.63 -52.39 42.14
N ALA A 96 -1.88 -51.54 43.13
CA ALA A 96 -1.94 -51.66 44.60
C ALA A 96 -0.58 -51.88 45.30
N GLY A 97 -0.10 -50.87 46.05
CA GLY A 97 0.50 -51.08 47.38
C GLY A 97 1.84 -50.40 47.75
N GLY A 98 1.79 -49.39 48.63
CA GLY A 98 2.75 -49.09 49.73
C GLY A 98 3.96 -48.17 49.43
N SER A 99 4.02 -46.88 49.83
CA SER A 99 4.37 -46.27 51.15
C SER A 99 5.81 -46.58 51.61
N VAL A 100 6.72 -45.71 52.10
CA VAL A 100 6.73 -44.54 53.02
C VAL A 100 8.09 -43.82 52.74
N ALA A 101 8.29 -42.50 52.80
CA ALA A 101 8.66 -41.77 54.02
C ALA A 101 9.00 -40.30 53.72
N ARG A 102 8.54 -39.40 54.62
CA ARG A 102 8.94 -37.99 54.76
C ARG A 102 10.31 -37.87 55.43
N ARG A 103 11.10 -36.88 54.99
CA ARG A 103 12.01 -35.97 55.73
C ARG A 103 12.35 -34.87 54.71
N GLY A 104 12.41 -33.57 54.97
CA GLY A 104 12.58 -32.75 56.16
C GLY A 104 13.25 -31.49 55.59
N GLY A 105 12.67 -30.32 55.82
CA GLY A 105 13.03 -29.09 55.11
C GLY A 105 14.30 -28.38 55.59
N ALA A 106 14.44 -27.18 55.00
CA ALA A 106 15.33 -26.05 55.32
C ALA A 106 16.57 -25.92 54.42
N VAL A 107 16.46 -25.04 53.41
CA VAL A 107 17.60 -24.31 52.87
C VAL A 107 17.32 -22.82 53.00
N VAL A 108 18.35 -22.13 53.45
CA VAL A 108 18.42 -20.79 54.02
C VAL A 108 18.16 -19.72 52.96
N ALA A 109 17.36 -18.72 53.34
CA ALA A 109 17.15 -17.48 52.61
C ALA A 109 18.40 -16.58 52.71
N ALA A 110 18.91 -16.13 51.56
CA ALA A 110 19.82 -15.01 51.47
C ALA A 110 19.13 -13.86 50.74
N ALA A 111 19.08 -12.71 51.41
CA ALA A 111 18.41 -11.51 51.00
C ALA A 111 19.13 -10.79 49.84
N MET A 112 18.39 -10.43 48.79
CA MET A 112 18.75 -9.34 47.88
C MET A 112 17.62 -8.30 47.87
N ARG A 113 18.01 -7.06 48.13
CA ARG A 113 17.18 -5.85 48.13
C ARG A 113 16.67 -5.55 46.70
N PRO A 114 15.42 -5.11 46.50
CA PRO A 114 14.98 -4.65 45.19
C PRO A 114 15.42 -3.20 44.95
N ALA A 115 15.99 -2.94 43.78
CA ALA A 115 16.22 -1.60 43.26
C ALA A 115 14.90 -1.01 42.73
N LYS A 116 14.75 0.30 42.93
CA LYS A 116 13.53 1.11 42.76
C LYS A 116 12.95 1.04 41.34
N ALA A 117 11.68 0.64 41.25
CA ALA A 117 10.81 0.96 40.13
C ALA A 117 10.36 2.43 40.25
N VAL A 118 10.48 3.20 39.17
CA VAL A 118 9.95 4.55 39.05
C VAL A 118 8.45 4.42 38.77
N ALA A 119 7.64 4.89 39.70
CA ALA A 119 6.19 4.92 39.62
C ALA A 119 5.72 6.04 38.69
N SER A 120 4.80 5.71 37.78
CA SER A 120 3.97 6.66 37.04
C SER A 120 2.65 6.84 37.83
N PRO A 121 2.17 8.07 38.11
CA PRO A 121 0.93 8.22 38.85
C PRO A 121 -0.27 8.19 37.87
N ALA A 122 -1.17 7.23 38.09
CA ALA A 122 -2.54 7.25 37.59
C ALA A 122 -3.49 7.38 38.79
N LYS A 123 -4.42 8.35 38.70
CA LYS A 123 -5.71 8.54 39.41
C LYS A 123 -6.16 9.96 39.05
N GLU A 124 -7.41 10.30 38.76
CA GLU A 124 -8.69 9.60 38.73
C GLU A 124 -9.64 10.63 38.08
N ALA A 125 -10.35 10.27 37.02
CA ALA A 125 -11.55 10.98 36.59
C ALA A 125 -12.46 9.95 35.90
N ALA A 126 -13.16 9.18 36.73
CA ALA A 126 -14.17 8.24 36.31
C ALA A 126 -15.46 9.02 36.00
N GLY A 127 -15.76 9.16 34.70
CA GLY A 127 -17.09 9.39 34.17
C GLY A 127 -17.53 8.12 33.45
N GLU A 128 -18.70 7.61 33.81
CA GLU A 128 -19.28 6.33 33.44
C GLU A 128 -19.10 5.95 31.96
N VAL A 129 -18.26 4.95 31.70
CA VAL A 129 -18.24 4.22 30.43
C VAL A 129 -19.11 2.99 30.64
N ASN A 130 -20.33 3.03 30.11
CA ASN A 130 -21.20 1.87 30.10
C ASN A 130 -20.50 0.74 29.35
N GLY A 131 -20.22 -0.33 30.10
CA GLY A 131 -19.62 -1.55 29.59
C GLY A 131 -20.57 -2.30 28.68
N ALA A 132 -20.03 -2.68 27.53
CA ALA A 132 -20.28 -3.97 26.91
C ALA A 132 -19.06 -4.28 26.04
N ALA A 133 -18.46 -5.46 26.22
CA ALA A 133 -17.75 -6.10 25.11
C ALA A 133 -18.79 -6.92 24.33
N PRO A 134 -19.03 -6.60 23.05
CA PRO A 134 -19.52 -7.60 22.11
C PRO A 134 -18.72 -7.60 20.79
N GLY A 135 -18.82 -8.70 20.04
CA GLY A 135 -17.97 -9.08 18.91
C GLY A 135 -17.76 -8.02 17.81
N GLY A 136 -16.70 -8.24 17.03
CA GLY A 136 -16.19 -7.37 15.97
C GLY A 136 -17.28 -6.57 15.27
N PHE A 137 -17.41 -5.29 15.66
CA PHE A 137 -18.28 -4.35 14.98
C PHE A 137 -17.88 -4.33 13.50
N ALA A 138 -18.86 -4.45 12.60
CA ALA A 138 -18.63 -4.25 11.18
C ALA A 138 -17.96 -2.88 10.99
N ARG A 139 -16.78 -2.87 10.36
CA ARG A 139 -15.96 -1.68 10.12
C ARG A 139 -15.82 -1.49 8.61
N PRO A 140 -16.28 -0.35 8.06
CA PRO A 140 -16.88 0.81 8.73
C PRO A 140 -18.34 0.60 9.18
N ASP A 141 -18.89 1.57 9.92
CA ASP A 141 -20.31 1.67 10.24
C ASP A 141 -21.18 1.98 8.99
N ALA A 142 -22.51 2.07 9.18
CA ALA A 142 -23.45 2.36 8.10
C ALA A 142 -23.27 3.73 7.42
N PHE A 143 -22.53 4.66 8.05
CA PHE A 143 -22.17 5.95 7.46
C PHE A 143 -20.79 5.93 6.80
N GLY A 144 -20.16 4.77 6.70
CA GLY A 144 -18.82 4.64 6.15
C GLY A 144 -17.73 5.14 7.07
N ARG A 145 -17.96 5.12 8.40
CA ARG A 145 -16.99 5.59 9.39
C ARG A 145 -16.31 4.48 10.18
N PHE A 146 -15.02 4.65 10.43
CA PHE A 146 -14.20 3.89 11.36
C PHE A 146 -14.05 4.70 12.65
N GLY A 147 -14.94 4.45 13.62
CA GLY A 147 -15.10 5.37 14.73
C GLY A 147 -15.55 6.74 14.22
N LYS A 148 -14.76 7.80 14.45
CA LYS A 148 -15.05 9.14 13.92
C LYS A 148 -14.58 9.36 12.47
N PHE A 149 -13.61 8.58 11.98
CA PHE A 149 -12.95 8.81 10.70
C PHE A 149 -13.70 8.20 9.53
N GLY A 150 -13.49 8.68 8.29
CA GLY A 150 -14.14 8.17 7.08
C GLY A 150 -15.29 9.06 6.62
N GLY A 151 -16.42 8.48 6.25
CA GLY A 151 -17.60 9.19 5.75
C GLY A 151 -17.54 9.55 4.26
N LYS A 152 -18.52 10.35 3.83
CA LYS A 152 -18.70 10.82 2.45
C LYS A 152 -18.71 12.36 2.41
N TYR A 153 -17.55 12.99 2.45
CA TYR A 153 -17.39 14.45 2.42
C TYR A 153 -17.20 14.96 0.99
N VAL A 154 -18.21 14.74 0.15
CA VAL A 154 -18.19 15.07 -1.28
C VAL A 154 -19.37 15.96 -1.66
N PRO A 155 -19.34 16.64 -2.82
CA PRO A 155 -20.52 17.31 -3.36
C PRO A 155 -21.68 16.33 -3.56
N GLU A 156 -22.91 16.82 -3.36
CA GLU A 156 -24.15 16.03 -3.51
C GLU A 156 -24.23 15.30 -4.87
N THR A 157 -23.68 15.90 -5.92
CA THR A 157 -23.64 15.33 -7.27
C THR A 157 -22.91 13.97 -7.35
N LEU A 158 -22.04 13.64 -6.39
CA LEU A 158 -21.37 12.33 -6.32
C LEU A 158 -22.07 11.30 -5.44
N MET A 159 -23.09 11.70 -4.66
CA MET A 159 -23.72 10.81 -3.70
C MET A 159 -24.42 9.62 -4.37
N HIS A 160 -25.05 9.85 -5.53
CA HIS A 160 -25.68 8.77 -6.30
C HIS A 160 -24.66 7.73 -6.77
N ALA A 161 -23.53 8.18 -7.32
CA ALA A 161 -22.46 7.31 -7.80
C ALA A 161 -21.80 6.50 -6.70
N LEU A 162 -21.56 7.13 -5.54
CA LEU A 162 -21.03 6.42 -4.37
C LEU A 162 -22.01 5.39 -3.83
N THR A 163 -23.31 5.67 -3.91
CA THR A 163 -24.37 4.73 -3.47
C THR A 163 -24.49 3.55 -4.42
N GLU A 164 -24.45 3.79 -5.75
CA GLU A 164 -24.38 2.75 -6.77
C GLU A 164 -23.14 1.86 -6.57
N LEU A 165 -21.98 2.48 -6.38
CA LEU A 165 -20.72 1.78 -6.15
C LEU A 165 -20.74 0.93 -4.88
N GLU A 166 -21.28 1.47 -3.78
CA GLU A 166 -21.41 0.76 -2.51
C GLU A 166 -22.33 -0.46 -2.63
N ALA A 167 -23.50 -0.28 -3.27
CA ALA A 167 -24.43 -1.38 -3.50
C ALA A 167 -23.81 -2.49 -4.36
N ALA A 168 -23.13 -2.10 -5.45
CA ALA A 168 -22.47 -3.05 -6.33
C ALA A 168 -21.31 -3.77 -5.62
N PHE A 169 -20.53 -3.06 -4.81
CA PHE A 169 -19.47 -3.66 -4.01
C PHE A 169 -20.01 -4.67 -2.99
N HIS A 170 -21.08 -4.34 -2.26
CA HIS A 170 -21.70 -5.26 -1.31
C HIS A 170 -22.24 -6.52 -1.98
N ALA A 171 -22.77 -6.41 -3.21
CA ALA A 171 -23.24 -7.55 -3.98
C ALA A 171 -22.10 -8.55 -4.31
N LEU A 172 -20.84 -8.11 -4.37
CA LEU A 172 -19.69 -8.98 -4.66
C LEU A 172 -19.41 -10.02 -3.58
N ALA A 173 -19.85 -9.79 -2.34
CA ALA A 173 -19.56 -10.67 -1.21
C ALA A 173 -20.18 -12.07 -1.38
N GLY A 174 -21.33 -12.17 -2.05
CA GLY A 174 -22.04 -13.42 -2.33
C GLY A 174 -21.89 -13.93 -3.76
N ASP A 175 -21.08 -13.29 -4.59
CA ASP A 175 -20.97 -13.59 -6.02
C ASP A 175 -19.79 -14.52 -6.29
N GLU A 176 -20.04 -15.82 -6.31
CA GLU A 176 -19.01 -16.85 -6.52
C GLU A 176 -18.33 -16.73 -7.90
N ASP A 177 -19.07 -16.30 -8.92
CA ASP A 177 -18.52 -16.10 -10.27
C ASP A 177 -17.52 -14.94 -10.30
N PHE A 178 -17.79 -13.84 -9.58
CA PHE A 178 -16.85 -12.74 -9.39
C PHE A 178 -15.57 -13.20 -8.74
N GLN A 179 -15.70 -13.90 -7.59
CA GLN A 179 -14.54 -14.35 -6.82
C GLN A 179 -13.70 -15.30 -7.66
N LYS A 180 -14.33 -16.23 -8.39
CA LYS A 180 -13.65 -17.15 -9.30
C LYS A 180 -12.94 -16.43 -10.46
N GLU A 181 -13.57 -15.43 -11.06
CA GLU A 181 -12.96 -14.62 -12.12
C GLU A 181 -11.77 -13.82 -11.58
N LEU A 182 -11.95 -13.14 -10.45
CA LEU A 182 -10.91 -12.36 -9.78
C LEU A 182 -9.72 -13.24 -9.38
N ASP A 183 -9.97 -14.35 -8.70
CA ASP A 183 -8.93 -15.30 -8.28
C ASP A 183 -8.17 -15.89 -9.48
N GLY A 184 -8.89 -16.21 -10.56
CA GLY A 184 -8.27 -16.67 -11.81
C GLY A 184 -7.31 -15.63 -12.40
N ILE A 185 -7.71 -14.36 -12.43
CA ILE A 185 -6.86 -13.27 -12.94
C ILE A 185 -5.69 -13.00 -11.98
N LEU A 186 -5.94 -12.95 -10.67
CA LEU A 186 -4.88 -12.76 -9.68
C LEU A 186 -3.82 -13.86 -9.79
N LYS A 187 -4.23 -15.11 -9.99
CA LYS A 187 -3.32 -16.23 -10.16
C LYS A 187 -2.57 -16.17 -11.49
N ASP A 188 -3.29 -16.20 -12.61
CA ASP A 188 -2.69 -16.48 -13.92
C ASP A 188 -2.13 -15.23 -14.62
N TYR A 189 -2.68 -14.05 -14.31
CA TYR A 189 -2.25 -12.78 -14.93
C TYR A 189 -1.38 -11.93 -14.00
N VAL A 190 -1.73 -11.83 -12.70
CA VAL A 190 -0.92 -11.08 -11.73
C VAL A 190 0.26 -11.89 -11.22
N GLY A 191 0.11 -13.21 -11.10
CA GLY A 191 1.16 -14.11 -10.60
C GLY A 191 1.08 -14.40 -9.10
N ARG A 192 -0.12 -14.30 -8.52
CA ARG A 192 -0.36 -14.61 -7.10
C ARG A 192 -0.36 -16.13 -6.87
N GLU A 193 -0.01 -16.60 -5.68
CA GLU A 193 0.43 -15.84 -4.50
C GLU A 193 1.87 -15.32 -4.57
N THR A 194 2.14 -14.21 -3.88
CA THR A 194 3.52 -13.71 -3.78
C THR A 194 4.28 -14.41 -2.66
N PRO A 195 5.59 -14.70 -2.80
CA PRO A 195 6.36 -15.37 -1.75
C PRO A 195 6.45 -14.59 -0.43
N LEU A 196 6.48 -15.33 0.69
CA LEU A 196 7.01 -14.86 1.98
C LEU A 196 8.46 -15.30 2.12
N TYR A 197 9.37 -14.40 1.76
CA TYR A 197 10.79 -14.66 1.62
C TYR A 197 11.53 -14.47 2.96
N PHE A 198 12.35 -15.44 3.37
CA PHE A 198 13.23 -15.26 4.52
C PHE A 198 14.50 -14.53 4.07
N ALA A 199 14.70 -13.30 4.57
CA ALA A 199 15.82 -12.46 4.21
C ALA A 199 17.02 -12.80 5.12
N GLU A 200 17.76 -13.84 4.74
CA GLU A 200 18.82 -14.43 5.55
C GLU A 200 19.94 -13.43 5.88
N ARG A 201 20.40 -12.67 4.88
CA ARG A 201 21.54 -11.75 5.05
C ARG A 201 21.14 -10.48 5.78
N LEU A 202 19.91 -10.02 5.60
CA LEU A 202 19.32 -8.92 6.33
C LEU A 202 19.03 -9.32 7.78
N THR A 203 18.58 -10.56 8.00
CA THR A 203 18.45 -11.14 9.35
C THR A 203 19.79 -11.18 10.05
N GLU A 204 20.84 -11.65 9.37
CA GLU A 204 22.19 -11.69 9.94
C GLU A 204 22.73 -10.30 10.25
N HIS A 205 22.43 -9.31 9.40
CA HIS A 205 22.81 -7.92 9.62
C HIS A 205 22.24 -7.33 10.91
N TYR A 206 21.01 -7.72 11.31
CA TYR A 206 20.35 -7.22 12.51
C TYR A 206 20.57 -8.08 13.76
N LYS A 207 21.38 -9.14 13.68
CA LYS A 207 21.79 -9.86 14.88
C LYS A 207 22.72 -9.01 15.73
N ARG A 208 22.60 -9.19 17.04
CA ARG A 208 23.53 -8.66 18.03
C ARG A 208 24.83 -9.47 18.00
N ALA A 209 25.85 -8.93 18.66
CA ALA A 209 27.17 -9.57 18.74
C ALA A 209 27.15 -10.98 19.39
N ASP A 210 26.13 -11.28 20.21
CA ASP A 210 25.92 -12.59 20.84
C ASP A 210 25.18 -13.59 19.92
N GLY A 211 24.88 -13.21 18.68
CA GLY A 211 24.18 -14.03 17.69
C GLY A 211 22.66 -14.03 17.84
N THR A 212 22.11 -13.29 18.81
CA THR A 212 20.65 -13.16 19.01
C THR A 212 20.06 -12.05 18.14
N GLY A 213 18.81 -12.21 17.73
CA GLY A 213 18.10 -11.15 17.00
C GLY A 213 16.77 -11.60 16.39
N PRO A 214 16.01 -10.66 15.83
CA PRO A 214 14.79 -10.99 15.11
C PRO A 214 15.12 -11.71 13.80
N LYS A 215 14.12 -12.38 13.23
CA LYS A 215 14.15 -13.02 11.91
C LYS A 215 13.27 -12.23 10.96
N ILE A 216 13.86 -11.77 9.86
CA ILE A 216 13.22 -10.84 8.94
C ILE A 216 12.67 -11.60 7.72
N TYR A 217 11.41 -11.35 7.42
CA TYR A 217 10.70 -11.88 6.27
C TYR A 217 10.16 -10.75 5.40
N LEU A 218 10.24 -10.92 4.09
CA LEU A 218 9.70 -9.97 3.11
C LEU A 218 8.47 -10.58 2.44
N LYS A 219 7.31 -9.92 2.53
CA LYS A 219 6.15 -10.24 1.70
C LYS A 219 6.33 -9.61 0.32
N ARG A 220 6.58 -10.43 -0.71
CA ARG A 220 7.16 -10.01 -2.00
C ARG A 220 6.15 -9.44 -3.01
N GLU A 221 5.43 -8.39 -2.64
CA GLU A 221 4.49 -7.70 -3.57
C GLU A 221 5.19 -6.98 -4.74
N ASP A 222 6.51 -6.81 -4.66
CA ASP A 222 7.39 -6.35 -5.74
C ASP A 222 7.42 -7.29 -6.96
N LEU A 223 7.06 -8.56 -6.76
CA LEU A 223 7.04 -9.59 -7.81
C LEU A 223 5.71 -9.67 -8.57
N ASN A 224 4.68 -8.95 -8.13
CA ASN A 224 3.41 -8.89 -8.87
C ASN A 224 3.64 -8.38 -10.30
N HIS A 225 2.75 -8.77 -11.22
CA HIS A 225 2.63 -8.06 -12.49
C HIS A 225 2.51 -6.54 -12.26
N THR A 226 3.08 -5.75 -13.17
CA THR A 226 3.35 -4.30 -13.05
C THR A 226 4.40 -3.88 -12.00
N GLY A 227 4.65 -4.70 -10.96
CA GLY A 227 5.76 -4.54 -10.02
C GLY A 227 5.42 -3.96 -8.65
N ALA A 228 4.15 -3.94 -8.27
CA ALA A 228 3.71 -3.46 -6.97
C ALA A 228 2.34 -4.03 -6.58
N HIS A 229 1.98 -3.94 -5.30
CA HIS A 229 0.68 -4.33 -4.75
C HIS A 229 -0.52 -3.68 -5.45
N LYS A 230 -0.36 -2.51 -6.08
CA LYS A 230 -1.44 -1.69 -6.69
C LYS A 230 -2.30 -2.45 -7.71
N ILE A 231 -1.73 -3.45 -8.39
CA ILE A 231 -2.44 -4.24 -9.38
C ILE A 231 -3.62 -5.04 -8.79
N ASN A 232 -3.55 -5.43 -7.51
CA ASN A 232 -4.63 -6.16 -6.83
C ASN A 232 -5.93 -5.34 -6.86
N ASN A 233 -5.84 -4.05 -6.49
CA ASN A 233 -6.95 -3.11 -6.49
C ASN A 233 -7.42 -2.78 -7.92
N ALA A 234 -6.49 -2.54 -8.85
CA ALA A 234 -6.84 -2.19 -10.22
C ALA A 234 -7.64 -3.30 -10.93
N VAL A 235 -7.24 -4.57 -10.77
CA VAL A 235 -7.98 -5.71 -11.33
C VAL A 235 -9.40 -5.77 -10.79
N ALA A 236 -9.55 -5.75 -9.46
CA ALA A 236 -10.84 -5.89 -8.82
C ALA A 236 -11.80 -4.72 -9.17
N GLN A 237 -11.29 -3.48 -9.18
CA GLN A 237 -12.11 -2.32 -9.54
C GLN A 237 -12.48 -2.29 -11.03
N VAL A 238 -11.62 -2.75 -11.94
CA VAL A 238 -12.01 -2.86 -13.36
C VAL A 238 -13.10 -3.92 -13.56
N LEU A 239 -13.01 -5.07 -12.88
CA LEU A 239 -14.08 -6.07 -12.93
C LEU A 239 -15.40 -5.51 -12.39
N LEU A 240 -15.35 -4.74 -11.29
CA LEU A 240 -16.52 -4.04 -10.76
C LEU A 240 -17.07 -3.00 -11.75
N ALA A 241 -16.20 -2.20 -12.37
CA ALA A 241 -16.59 -1.21 -13.39
C ALA A 241 -17.30 -1.87 -14.59
N LYS A 242 -16.80 -3.01 -15.06
CA LYS A 242 -17.45 -3.79 -16.13
C LYS A 242 -18.85 -4.25 -15.75
N ARG A 243 -19.05 -4.68 -14.50
CA ARG A 243 -20.36 -5.10 -14.00
C ARG A 243 -21.34 -3.94 -13.87
N LEU A 244 -20.81 -2.76 -13.55
CA LEU A 244 -21.56 -1.49 -13.57
C LEU A 244 -21.78 -0.94 -14.98
N GLY A 245 -21.32 -1.62 -16.04
CA GLY A 245 -21.46 -1.16 -17.43
C GLY A 245 -20.65 0.09 -17.76
N LYS A 246 -19.61 0.41 -16.97
CA LYS A 246 -18.76 1.59 -17.20
C LYS A 246 -17.67 1.26 -18.21
N GLU A 247 -17.64 1.99 -19.31
CA GLU A 247 -16.68 1.79 -20.41
C GLU A 247 -15.43 2.68 -20.30
N ARG A 248 -15.52 3.71 -19.45
CA ARG A 248 -14.48 4.71 -19.24
C ARG A 248 -13.93 4.63 -17.82
N ILE A 249 -12.61 4.56 -17.70
CA ILE A 249 -11.88 4.51 -16.44
C ILE A 249 -11.03 5.76 -16.30
N ILE A 250 -11.11 6.39 -15.13
CA ILE A 250 -10.19 7.45 -14.73
C ILE A 250 -9.43 7.04 -13.46
N ALA A 251 -8.21 7.54 -13.30
CA ALA A 251 -7.43 7.40 -12.08
C ALA A 251 -6.43 8.56 -11.94
N GLU A 252 -5.98 8.81 -10.70
CA GLU A 252 -4.84 9.69 -10.40
C GLU A 252 -3.54 8.89 -10.31
N THR A 253 -2.38 9.54 -10.40
CA THR A 253 -1.11 8.92 -10.01
C THR A 253 -0.04 9.95 -9.68
N GLY A 254 0.83 9.62 -8.71
CA GLY A 254 2.03 10.38 -8.35
C GLY A 254 3.27 9.68 -8.86
N ALA A 255 3.76 8.65 -8.15
CA ALA A 255 4.88 7.81 -8.59
C ALA A 255 4.67 7.05 -9.93
N GLY A 256 3.46 7.06 -10.50
CA GLY A 256 3.15 6.39 -11.77
C GLY A 256 2.69 4.94 -11.64
N GLN A 257 2.96 4.26 -10.51
CA GLN A 257 2.63 2.82 -10.35
C GLN A 257 1.13 2.54 -10.38
N HIS A 258 0.30 3.36 -9.73
CA HIS A 258 -1.16 3.20 -9.77
C HIS A 258 -1.71 3.43 -11.19
N GLY A 259 -1.22 4.47 -11.87
CA GLY A 259 -1.56 4.74 -13.26
C GLY A 259 -1.15 3.61 -14.21
N VAL A 260 0.04 3.04 -14.06
CA VAL A 260 0.51 1.88 -14.84
C VAL A 260 -0.35 0.64 -14.57
N ALA A 261 -0.70 0.37 -13.31
CA ALA A 261 -1.58 -0.74 -12.96
C ALA A 261 -2.97 -0.58 -13.59
N THR A 262 -3.56 0.62 -13.48
CA THR A 262 -4.86 0.95 -14.05
C THR A 262 -4.85 0.83 -15.58
N ALA A 263 -3.86 1.43 -16.25
CA ALA A 263 -3.69 1.34 -17.70
C ALA A 263 -3.52 -0.11 -18.17
N THR A 264 -2.75 -0.92 -17.43
CA THR A 264 -2.50 -2.33 -17.74
C THR A 264 -3.80 -3.12 -17.77
N VAL A 265 -4.62 -2.97 -16.74
CA VAL A 265 -5.89 -3.70 -16.63
C VAL A 265 -6.92 -3.17 -17.63
N CYS A 266 -6.98 -1.85 -17.85
CA CYS A 266 -7.86 -1.29 -18.88
C CYS A 266 -7.51 -1.80 -20.28
N ALA A 267 -6.22 -1.85 -20.63
CA ALA A 267 -5.75 -2.41 -21.89
C ALA A 267 -6.17 -3.87 -22.06
N ARG A 268 -6.04 -4.68 -21.00
CA ARG A 268 -6.44 -6.08 -20.99
C ARG A 268 -7.95 -6.28 -21.26
N PHE A 269 -8.79 -5.37 -20.75
CA PHE A 269 -10.25 -5.47 -20.86
C PHE A 269 -10.87 -4.60 -21.95
N GLY A 270 -10.05 -3.87 -22.72
CA GLY A 270 -10.52 -3.02 -23.80
C GLY A 270 -11.31 -1.78 -23.33
N LEU A 271 -10.98 -1.25 -22.15
CA LEU A 271 -11.63 -0.06 -21.59
C LEU A 271 -10.85 1.21 -21.90
N GLN A 272 -11.56 2.33 -22.09
CA GLN A 272 -10.92 3.64 -22.20
C GLN A 272 -10.28 4.00 -20.85
N CYS A 273 -9.01 4.44 -20.87
CA CYS A 273 -8.26 4.76 -19.67
C CYS A 273 -7.67 6.16 -19.75
N ILE A 274 -7.99 7.00 -18.77
CA ILE A 274 -7.43 8.35 -18.63
C ILE A 274 -6.78 8.48 -17.26
N ILE A 275 -5.50 8.81 -17.24
CA ILE A 275 -4.71 8.97 -16.03
C ILE A 275 -4.38 10.44 -15.83
N TYR A 276 -4.77 10.99 -14.69
CA TYR A 276 -4.37 12.32 -14.24
C TYR A 276 -3.06 12.22 -13.45
N MET A 277 -2.09 13.05 -13.79
CA MET A 277 -0.78 13.05 -13.16
C MET A 277 -0.27 14.48 -13.03
N GLY A 278 0.28 14.84 -11.87
CA GLY A 278 0.90 16.15 -11.66
C GLY A 278 2.04 16.38 -12.65
N ALA A 279 2.15 17.59 -13.21
CA ALA A 279 3.17 17.89 -14.21
C ALA A 279 4.60 17.67 -13.66
N GLN A 280 4.86 17.99 -12.38
CA GLN A 280 6.16 17.72 -11.76
C GLN A 280 6.42 16.21 -11.64
N ASP A 281 5.40 15.43 -11.29
CA ASP A 281 5.49 13.97 -11.20
C ASP A 281 5.73 13.35 -12.57
N MET A 282 5.11 13.87 -13.63
CA MET A 282 5.34 13.40 -15.00
C MET A 282 6.79 13.53 -15.44
N GLU A 283 7.45 14.65 -15.08
CA GLU A 283 8.87 14.85 -15.36
C GLU A 283 9.74 13.88 -14.57
N ARG A 284 9.50 13.73 -13.27
CA ARG A 284 10.24 12.82 -12.38
C ARG A 284 10.07 11.35 -12.76
N GLN A 285 8.90 10.99 -13.32
CA GLN A 285 8.48 9.61 -13.58
C GLN A 285 8.21 9.35 -15.07
N ALA A 286 9.01 9.95 -15.95
CA ALA A 286 8.86 9.86 -17.40
C ALA A 286 8.75 8.42 -17.93
N LEU A 287 9.45 7.46 -17.32
CA LEU A 287 9.36 6.04 -17.68
C LEU A 287 7.96 5.46 -17.45
N ASN A 288 7.31 5.80 -16.34
CA ASN A 288 5.95 5.34 -16.07
C ASN A 288 4.92 6.06 -16.95
N VAL A 289 5.13 7.35 -17.27
CA VAL A 289 4.31 8.07 -18.26
C VAL A 289 4.35 7.36 -19.62
N PHE A 290 5.55 6.99 -20.09
CA PHE A 290 5.71 6.26 -21.34
C PHE A 290 5.04 4.89 -21.29
N ARG A 291 5.19 4.13 -20.19
CA ARG A 291 4.52 2.84 -20.01
C ARG A 291 3.00 2.95 -20.08
N MET A 292 2.40 3.97 -19.44
CA MET A 292 0.95 4.19 -19.51
C MET A 292 0.48 4.47 -20.94
N LYS A 293 1.20 5.33 -21.68
CA LYS A 293 0.90 5.62 -23.09
C LYS A 293 1.05 4.39 -23.99
N LEU A 294 2.08 3.57 -23.76
CA LEU A 294 2.30 2.31 -24.47
C LEU A 294 1.14 1.33 -24.27
N LEU A 295 0.52 1.35 -23.09
CA LEU A 295 -0.68 0.56 -22.76
C LEU A 295 -1.97 1.17 -23.33
N GLY A 296 -1.90 2.27 -24.07
CA GLY A 296 -3.05 2.91 -24.70
C GLY A 296 -3.83 3.87 -23.79
N ALA A 297 -3.32 4.18 -22.59
CA ALA A 297 -3.95 5.18 -21.73
C ALA A 297 -3.62 6.61 -22.18
N GLU A 298 -4.60 7.50 -22.08
CA GLU A 298 -4.39 8.94 -22.17
C GLU A 298 -3.80 9.42 -20.83
N VAL A 299 -2.67 10.15 -20.86
CA VAL A 299 -2.06 10.71 -19.64
C VAL A 299 -2.19 12.23 -19.68
N ARG A 300 -3.00 12.78 -18.76
CA ARG A 300 -3.30 14.21 -18.66
C ARG A 300 -2.46 14.85 -17.56
N ALA A 301 -1.66 15.85 -17.96
CA ALA A 301 -0.86 16.64 -17.04
C ALA A 301 -1.74 17.61 -16.25
N VAL A 302 -1.52 17.66 -14.93
CA VAL A 302 -2.16 18.62 -14.04
C VAL A 302 -1.16 19.69 -13.64
N HIS A 303 -1.46 20.94 -13.99
CA HIS A 303 -0.61 22.11 -13.74
C HIS A 303 -1.13 23.01 -12.60
N SER A 304 -2.32 22.72 -12.09
CA SER A 304 -2.90 23.47 -10.97
C SER A 304 -2.15 23.18 -9.67
N GLY A 305 -2.19 24.15 -8.74
CA GLY A 305 -1.59 24.01 -7.42
C GLY A 305 -0.08 23.75 -7.48
N THR A 306 0.34 22.68 -6.81
CA THR A 306 1.75 22.23 -6.77
C THR A 306 2.11 21.34 -7.95
N ALA A 307 1.12 20.94 -8.77
CA ALA A 307 1.28 20.00 -9.87
C ALA A 307 1.85 18.64 -9.42
N THR A 308 1.32 18.12 -8.31
CA THR A 308 1.68 16.81 -7.70
C THR A 308 0.45 15.90 -7.53
N LEU A 309 0.60 14.76 -6.85
CA LEU A 309 -0.47 13.77 -6.58
C LEU A 309 -1.76 14.39 -6.04
N LYS A 310 -1.69 15.32 -5.07
CA LYS A 310 -2.89 15.97 -4.50
C LYS A 310 -3.73 16.65 -5.57
N ASP A 311 -3.07 17.39 -6.46
CA ASP A 311 -3.74 18.14 -7.52
C ASP A 311 -4.31 17.18 -8.57
N ALA A 312 -3.58 16.10 -8.89
CA ALA A 312 -4.07 15.04 -9.77
C ALA A 312 -5.32 14.33 -9.22
N THR A 313 -5.38 14.05 -7.91
CA THR A 313 -6.59 13.53 -7.26
C THR A 313 -7.76 14.50 -7.40
N SER A 314 -7.51 15.79 -7.18
CA SER A 314 -8.54 16.83 -7.29
C SER A 314 -9.12 16.90 -8.71
N GLU A 315 -8.27 16.86 -9.74
CA GLU A 315 -8.73 16.86 -11.13
C GLU A 315 -9.46 15.57 -11.54
N ALA A 316 -9.01 14.40 -11.05
CA ALA A 316 -9.72 13.14 -11.27
C ALA A 316 -11.14 13.18 -10.65
N ILE A 317 -11.29 13.72 -9.44
CA ILE A 317 -12.61 13.90 -8.81
C ILE A 317 -13.47 14.87 -9.62
N ARG A 318 -12.92 15.99 -10.12
CA ARG A 318 -13.67 16.94 -10.98
C ARG A 318 -14.15 16.30 -12.28
N ASP A 319 -13.31 15.50 -12.94
CA ASP A 319 -13.70 14.72 -14.11
C ASP A 319 -14.84 13.78 -13.74
N TRP A 320 -14.70 13.06 -12.63
CA TRP A 320 -15.71 12.10 -12.19
C TRP A 320 -17.08 12.74 -11.99
N VAL A 321 -17.12 13.90 -11.31
CA VAL A 321 -18.35 14.69 -11.11
C VAL A 321 -19.04 15.01 -12.43
N THR A 322 -18.26 15.26 -13.48
CA THR A 322 -18.78 15.67 -14.79
C THR A 322 -19.23 14.48 -15.66
N ASN A 323 -18.60 13.31 -15.49
CA ASN A 323 -18.78 12.13 -16.37
C ASN A 323 -19.29 10.90 -15.61
N VAL A 324 -20.02 11.10 -14.52
CA VAL A 324 -20.35 10.08 -13.52
C VAL A 324 -21.14 8.88 -14.06
N GLU A 325 -21.95 9.09 -15.10
CA GLU A 325 -22.84 8.08 -15.67
C GLU A 325 -22.07 6.95 -16.37
N ASN A 326 -21.03 7.30 -17.14
CA ASN A 326 -20.27 6.35 -17.98
C ASN A 326 -18.88 6.02 -17.43
N THR A 327 -18.45 6.71 -16.37
CA THR A 327 -17.08 6.64 -15.86
C THR A 327 -16.99 5.98 -14.49
N HIS A 328 -16.08 5.03 -14.35
CA HIS A 328 -15.63 4.54 -13.04
C HIS A 328 -14.30 5.19 -12.64
N TYR A 329 -14.24 5.75 -11.43
CA TYR A 329 -13.02 6.28 -10.87
C TYR A 329 -12.30 5.22 -10.02
N ILE A 330 -11.09 4.83 -10.42
CA ILE A 330 -10.24 3.93 -9.64
C ILE A 330 -9.33 4.75 -8.74
N LEU A 331 -9.76 4.93 -7.50
CA LEU A 331 -8.95 5.53 -6.44
C LEU A 331 -7.84 4.55 -6.00
N GLY A 332 -6.59 5.06 -5.93
CA GLY A 332 -5.40 4.22 -5.80
C GLY A 332 -4.99 3.78 -4.40
N SER A 333 -5.75 4.13 -3.35
CA SER A 333 -5.40 3.83 -1.97
C SER A 333 -6.63 3.69 -1.07
N VAL A 334 -6.45 3.30 0.19
CA VAL A 334 -7.51 3.24 1.22
C VAL A 334 -7.92 4.62 1.75
N ALA A 335 -7.93 5.62 0.87
CA ALA A 335 -8.36 6.99 1.14
C ALA A 335 -9.63 7.30 0.34
N GLY A 336 -10.10 8.54 0.39
CA GLY A 336 -11.30 8.95 -0.32
C GLY A 336 -12.60 8.76 0.47
N PRO A 337 -13.76 9.09 -0.11
CA PRO A 337 -15.06 8.88 0.51
C PRO A 337 -15.41 7.38 0.57
N HIS A 338 -16.25 7.00 1.52
CA HIS A 338 -16.89 5.68 1.49
C HIS A 338 -17.64 5.46 0.16
N PRO A 339 -17.52 4.30 -0.52
CA PRO A 339 -16.97 3.03 -0.03
C PRO A 339 -15.47 2.78 -0.30
N TYR A 340 -14.72 3.72 -0.87
CA TYR A 340 -13.34 3.47 -1.32
C TYR A 340 -12.39 2.91 -0.25
N PRO A 341 -12.30 3.47 0.97
CA PRO A 341 -11.40 2.93 1.99
C PRO A 341 -11.65 1.45 2.30
N MET A 342 -12.92 1.06 2.50
CA MET A 342 -13.32 -0.32 2.73
C MET A 342 -13.06 -1.20 1.51
N MET A 343 -13.51 -0.77 0.33
CA MET A 343 -13.38 -1.54 -0.90
C MET A 343 -11.92 -1.81 -1.26
N VAL A 344 -11.07 -0.78 -1.22
CA VAL A 344 -9.64 -0.92 -1.56
C VAL A 344 -8.92 -1.81 -0.55
N ARG A 345 -9.26 -1.73 0.74
CA ARG A 345 -8.77 -2.68 1.76
C ARG A 345 -9.15 -4.11 1.41
N GLU A 346 -10.42 -4.35 1.10
CA GLU A 346 -10.91 -5.70 0.78
C GLU A 346 -10.20 -6.30 -0.44
N PHE A 347 -9.83 -5.49 -1.43
CA PHE A 347 -9.04 -5.93 -2.59
C PHE A 347 -7.56 -6.13 -2.30
N HIS A 348 -7.02 -5.51 -1.25
CA HIS A 348 -5.64 -5.72 -0.80
C HIS A 348 -5.50 -6.77 0.31
N LYS A 349 -6.58 -7.22 0.98
CA LYS A 349 -6.51 -8.18 2.10
C LYS A 349 -5.86 -9.51 1.76
N VAL A 350 -5.79 -9.85 0.46
CA VAL A 350 -5.08 -11.02 -0.06
C VAL A 350 -3.62 -11.07 0.41
N ILE A 351 -2.99 -9.90 0.60
CA ILE A 351 -1.60 -9.79 1.10
C ILE A 351 -1.49 -10.39 2.50
N GLY A 352 -2.35 -9.98 3.43
CA GLY A 352 -2.42 -10.50 4.79
C GLY A 352 -2.83 -11.97 4.85
N LYS A 353 -3.85 -12.37 4.07
CA LYS A 353 -4.31 -13.77 4.00
C LYS A 353 -3.20 -14.73 3.59
N GLU A 354 -2.49 -14.41 2.52
CA GLU A 354 -1.34 -15.20 2.06
C GLU A 354 -0.24 -15.19 3.11
N THR A 355 0.04 -14.05 3.74
CA THR A 355 1.06 -13.95 4.79
C THR A 355 0.75 -14.87 5.97
N ARG A 356 -0.50 -14.89 6.47
CA ARG A 356 -0.92 -15.79 7.56
C ARG A 356 -0.74 -17.25 7.16
N ARG A 357 -1.21 -17.63 5.97
CA ARG A 357 -1.10 -19.00 5.44
C ARG A 357 0.36 -19.43 5.34
N GLN A 358 1.20 -18.60 4.73
CA GLN A 358 2.63 -18.86 4.53
C GLN A 358 3.42 -18.87 5.84
N ALA A 359 3.06 -18.04 6.82
CA ALA A 359 3.63 -18.05 8.17
C ALA A 359 3.34 -19.37 8.90
N MET A 360 2.09 -19.82 8.85
CA MET A 360 1.67 -21.10 9.40
C MET A 360 2.44 -22.27 8.77
N GLU A 361 2.65 -22.24 7.46
CA GLU A 361 3.43 -23.28 6.76
C GLU A 361 4.92 -23.26 7.09
N LYS A 362 5.51 -22.08 7.26
CA LYS A 362 6.97 -21.93 7.47
C LYS A 362 7.40 -22.16 8.91
N TRP A 363 6.57 -21.78 9.89
CA TRP A 363 6.94 -21.88 11.30
C TRP A 363 5.80 -22.26 12.24
N GLY A 364 4.64 -22.68 11.72
CA GLY A 364 3.54 -23.20 12.54
C GLY A 364 2.82 -22.15 13.37
N GLY A 365 2.91 -20.87 13.01
CA GLY A 365 2.34 -19.78 13.81
C GLY A 365 2.09 -18.50 13.03
N LYS A 366 1.87 -17.42 13.79
CA LYS A 366 1.66 -16.06 13.27
C LYS A 366 2.99 -15.28 13.27
N PRO A 367 3.11 -14.19 12.50
CA PRO A 367 4.16 -13.20 12.71
C PRO A 367 4.03 -12.54 14.09
N ASP A 368 5.12 -12.00 14.63
CA ASP A 368 5.09 -11.21 15.86
C ASP A 368 4.94 -9.70 15.56
N VAL A 369 5.56 -9.25 14.46
CA VAL A 369 5.54 -7.85 14.03
C VAL A 369 5.31 -7.76 12.52
N LEU A 370 4.40 -6.88 12.12
CA LEU A 370 4.13 -6.50 10.73
C LEU A 370 4.60 -5.06 10.50
N VAL A 371 5.36 -4.81 9.44
CA VAL A 371 5.87 -3.48 9.09
C VAL A 371 5.53 -3.16 7.65
N ALA A 372 4.99 -1.96 7.40
CA ALA A 372 4.64 -1.51 6.06
C ALA A 372 4.74 0.01 5.94
N CYS A 373 5.07 0.51 4.74
CA CYS A 373 5.10 1.96 4.49
C CYS A 373 3.68 2.52 4.37
N VAL A 374 3.48 3.78 4.78
CA VAL A 374 2.18 4.45 4.81
C VAL A 374 2.30 5.80 4.09
N GLY A 375 1.81 5.84 2.85
CA GLY A 375 1.36 7.08 2.21
C GLY A 375 -0.16 7.18 2.43
N GLY A 376 -0.95 6.91 1.39
CA GLY A 376 -2.39 6.70 1.58
C GLY A 376 -2.75 5.40 2.35
N GLY A 377 -1.84 4.44 2.47
CA GLY A 377 -1.96 3.27 3.37
C GLY A 377 -2.39 1.92 2.78
N SER A 378 -2.68 1.79 1.48
CA SER A 378 -3.34 0.56 0.98
C SER A 378 -2.52 -0.73 1.10
N ASN A 379 -1.20 -0.67 0.91
CA ASN A 379 -0.33 -1.84 1.13
C ASN A 379 -0.29 -2.25 2.61
N ALA A 380 -0.24 -1.28 3.51
CA ALA A 380 -0.18 -1.51 4.94
C ALA A 380 -1.48 -2.12 5.43
N MET A 381 -2.62 -1.54 5.07
CA MET A 381 -3.92 -2.11 5.42
C MET A 381 -4.13 -3.50 4.81
N GLY A 382 -3.67 -3.72 3.58
CA GLY A 382 -3.70 -5.06 2.95
C GLY A 382 -2.94 -6.13 3.74
N LEU A 383 -1.82 -5.76 4.36
CA LEU A 383 -1.07 -6.65 5.25
C LEU A 383 -1.70 -6.76 6.64
N PHE A 384 -2.13 -5.65 7.23
CA PHE A 384 -2.59 -5.55 8.62
C PHE A 384 -3.98 -6.13 8.85
N HIS A 385 -4.91 -5.94 7.91
CA HIS A 385 -6.33 -6.22 8.11
C HIS A 385 -6.60 -7.65 8.58
N GLU A 386 -5.89 -8.62 8.01
CA GLU A 386 -6.00 -10.03 8.40
C GLU A 386 -5.68 -10.28 9.88
N PHE A 387 -4.82 -9.46 10.48
CA PHE A 387 -4.28 -9.61 11.83
C PHE A 387 -4.85 -8.58 12.84
N VAL A 388 -5.84 -7.78 12.44
CA VAL A 388 -6.37 -6.69 13.27
C VAL A 388 -6.96 -7.19 14.60
N ASP A 389 -7.49 -8.41 14.65
CA ASP A 389 -8.05 -9.00 15.87
C ASP A 389 -7.00 -9.75 16.72
N ASP A 390 -5.83 -10.06 16.15
CA ASP A 390 -4.71 -10.71 16.86
C ASP A 390 -3.95 -9.68 17.72
N GLN A 391 -4.41 -9.46 18.95
CA GLN A 391 -3.86 -8.46 19.88
C GLN A 391 -2.38 -8.67 20.24
N ASP A 392 -1.86 -9.88 20.06
CA ASP A 392 -0.46 -10.25 20.27
C ASP A 392 0.47 -9.77 19.15
N ILE A 393 -0.07 -9.36 18.00
CA ILE A 393 0.71 -8.94 16.83
C ILE A 393 0.83 -7.42 16.78
N ARG A 394 2.07 -6.94 16.75
CA ARG A 394 2.37 -5.52 16.55
C ARG A 394 2.27 -5.15 15.08
N MET A 395 1.55 -4.09 14.77
CA MET A 395 1.38 -3.58 13.40
C MET A 395 1.96 -2.18 13.33
N ILE A 396 2.98 -1.98 12.50
CA ILE A 396 3.76 -0.73 12.46
C ILE A 396 3.71 -0.13 11.06
N GLY A 397 3.04 1.01 10.94
CA GLY A 397 3.04 1.84 9.74
C GLY A 397 4.22 2.82 9.74
N VAL A 398 4.93 2.95 8.62
CA VAL A 398 6.09 3.84 8.51
C VAL A 398 5.82 4.94 7.49
N GLU A 399 5.76 6.18 7.95
CA GLU A 399 5.54 7.38 7.14
C GLU A 399 6.87 7.99 6.64
N ALA A 400 6.78 8.87 5.64
CA ALA A 400 7.94 9.62 5.16
C ALA A 400 8.17 10.89 6.00
N ALA A 401 9.30 10.94 6.70
CA ALA A 401 9.73 12.14 7.42
C ALA A 401 10.42 13.17 6.51
N GLY A 402 10.63 12.88 5.22
CA GLY A 402 11.33 13.79 4.30
C GLY A 402 12.70 14.19 4.84
N TYR A 403 12.93 15.48 5.06
CA TYR A 403 14.16 16.02 5.67
C TYR A 403 14.17 15.98 7.20
N GLY A 404 13.07 15.55 7.82
CA GLY A 404 12.89 15.43 9.26
C GLY A 404 11.50 15.95 9.68
N VAL A 405 10.90 15.32 10.68
CA VAL A 405 9.56 15.68 11.19
C VAL A 405 9.51 17.03 11.93
N ASP A 406 10.67 17.61 12.21
CA ASP A 406 10.79 18.95 12.82
C ASP A 406 11.09 20.04 11.76
N THR A 407 11.01 19.68 10.48
CA THR A 407 11.11 20.59 9.34
C THR A 407 9.77 20.70 8.63
N ASP A 408 9.58 21.70 7.78
CA ASP A 408 8.36 21.84 6.97
C ASP A 408 8.34 20.88 5.75
N LYS A 409 9.32 19.99 5.62
CA LYS A 409 9.51 19.10 4.46
C LYS A 409 9.42 17.64 4.90
N HIS A 410 8.19 17.19 5.12
CA HIS A 410 7.85 15.80 5.42
C HIS A 410 6.46 15.42 4.92
N ALA A 411 6.13 14.12 4.94
CA ALA A 411 4.79 13.58 4.69
C ALA A 411 4.31 12.69 5.87
N ALA A 412 4.77 12.96 7.08
CA ALA A 412 4.46 12.21 8.31
C ALA A 412 3.08 12.60 8.89
N THR A 413 2.03 12.26 8.16
CA THR A 413 0.65 12.71 8.41
C THR A 413 0.06 12.27 9.74
N LEU A 414 0.23 11.01 10.14
CA LEU A 414 -0.24 10.49 11.42
C LEU A 414 0.63 10.97 12.59
N THR A 415 1.89 11.30 12.32
CA THR A 415 2.85 11.78 13.31
C THR A 415 2.64 13.26 13.66
N LYS A 416 2.46 14.13 12.66
CA LYS A 416 2.42 15.60 12.82
C LYS A 416 1.11 16.26 12.37
N GLY A 417 0.23 15.52 11.69
CA GLY A 417 -1.02 16.06 11.19
C GLY A 417 -2.11 16.16 12.24
N GLU A 418 -3.20 16.81 11.84
CA GLU A 418 -4.39 17.02 12.64
C GLU A 418 -5.62 16.41 11.95
N VAL A 419 -6.72 16.29 12.69
CA VAL A 419 -7.96 15.76 12.12
C VAL A 419 -8.58 16.79 11.17
N GLY A 420 -8.76 16.41 9.92
CA GLY A 420 -9.28 17.27 8.86
C GLY A 420 -10.01 16.48 7.78
N VAL A 421 -10.69 17.20 6.89
CA VAL A 421 -11.38 16.62 5.74
C VAL A 421 -10.56 16.86 4.48
N LEU A 422 -10.12 15.80 3.83
CA LEU A 422 -9.39 15.88 2.57
C LEU A 422 -9.84 14.78 1.61
N HIS A 423 -10.04 15.14 0.34
CA HIS A 423 -10.40 14.22 -0.74
C HIS A 423 -11.59 13.30 -0.44
N GLY A 424 -12.57 13.75 0.36
CA GLY A 424 -13.82 13.03 0.58
C GLY A 424 -13.95 12.26 1.88
N SER A 425 -12.93 12.21 2.74
CA SER A 425 -13.05 11.62 4.09
C SER A 425 -12.45 12.48 5.19
N LEU A 426 -12.99 12.29 6.41
CA LEU A 426 -12.39 12.80 7.63
C LEU A 426 -11.26 11.85 8.08
N SER A 427 -10.05 12.36 8.21
CA SER A 427 -8.84 11.61 8.57
C SER A 427 -7.80 12.51 9.23
N TYR A 428 -6.60 12.01 9.53
CA TYR A 428 -5.45 12.88 9.76
C TYR A 428 -4.97 13.49 8.45
N VAL A 429 -4.59 14.77 8.50
CA VAL A 429 -4.13 15.59 7.38
C VAL A 429 -3.03 16.55 7.87
N LEU A 430 -2.00 16.78 7.07
CA LEU A 430 -1.06 17.88 7.26
C LEU A 430 -1.74 19.20 6.84
N GLN A 431 -2.06 20.04 7.80
CA GLN A 431 -2.74 21.32 7.59
C GLN A 431 -2.23 22.38 8.57
N ASP A 432 -2.35 23.65 8.21
CA ASP A 432 -2.05 24.78 9.09
C ASP A 432 -3.23 25.15 10.00
N ASP A 433 -3.05 26.17 10.85
CA ASP A 433 -4.05 26.65 11.80
C ASP A 433 -5.36 27.15 11.12
N ASP A 434 -5.28 27.54 9.84
CA ASP A 434 -6.42 27.97 9.02
C ASP A 434 -7.08 26.78 8.29
N GLY A 435 -6.58 25.56 8.49
CA GLY A 435 -7.03 24.34 7.83
C GLY A 435 -6.61 24.23 6.36
N GLN A 436 -5.61 25.00 5.92
CA GLN A 436 -5.05 24.86 4.59
C GLN A 436 -4.08 23.68 4.57
N VAL A 437 -4.21 22.84 3.54
CA VAL A 437 -3.35 21.66 3.38
C VAL A 437 -1.90 22.08 3.14
N ILE A 438 -1.01 21.62 4.02
CA ILE A 438 0.44 21.80 3.89
C ILE A 438 0.97 20.86 2.81
N GLU A 439 1.87 21.37 1.98
CA GLU A 439 2.51 20.58 0.93
C GLU A 439 3.42 19.51 1.55
N PRO A 440 3.19 18.21 1.26
CA PRO A 440 4.04 17.16 1.77
C PRO A 440 5.41 17.18 1.07
N HIS A 441 6.37 16.48 1.66
CA HIS A 441 7.63 16.19 0.98
C HIS A 441 8.13 14.79 1.31
N SER A 442 8.54 14.06 0.28
CA SER A 442 9.35 12.85 0.37
C SER A 442 10.17 12.65 -0.90
N ILE A 443 11.33 12.03 -0.79
CA ILE A 443 12.05 11.48 -1.94
C ILE A 443 11.22 10.42 -2.69
N SER A 444 10.28 9.78 -1.99
CA SER A 444 9.40 8.75 -2.52
C SER A 444 8.04 9.33 -2.90
N ALA A 445 7.81 9.51 -4.20
CA ALA A 445 6.55 10.06 -4.73
C ALA A 445 5.29 9.25 -4.34
N GLY A 446 5.42 7.98 -3.92
CA GLY A 446 4.28 7.18 -3.45
C GLY A 446 3.90 7.44 -1.99
N LEU A 447 4.77 8.08 -1.21
CA LEU A 447 4.52 8.51 0.16
C LEU A 447 4.29 10.02 0.30
N ASP A 448 4.53 10.77 -0.78
CA ASP A 448 4.38 12.23 -0.86
C ASP A 448 2.90 12.65 -0.94
N TYR A 449 2.17 12.45 0.16
CA TYR A 449 0.74 12.71 0.26
C TYR A 449 0.41 13.30 1.64
N PRO A 450 -0.37 14.40 1.75
CA PRO A 450 -0.60 15.09 3.02
C PRO A 450 -1.76 14.49 3.83
N GLY A 451 -2.42 13.45 3.34
CA GLY A 451 -3.50 12.76 4.03
C GLY A 451 -3.16 11.30 4.31
N VAL A 452 -4.10 10.58 4.92
CA VAL A 452 -3.97 9.13 5.15
C VAL A 452 -5.34 8.46 5.15
N GLY A 453 -5.39 7.15 4.89
CA GLY A 453 -6.65 6.41 4.94
C GLY A 453 -7.33 6.47 6.32
N PRO A 454 -8.66 6.65 6.40
CA PRO A 454 -9.37 6.84 7.67
C PRO A 454 -9.28 5.66 8.63
N GLU A 455 -9.14 4.43 8.11
CA GLU A 455 -8.97 3.24 8.96
C GLU A 455 -7.59 3.24 9.64
N HIS A 456 -6.54 3.80 9.03
CA HIS A 456 -5.26 3.98 9.72
C HIS A 456 -5.37 4.98 10.88
N SER A 457 -6.06 6.11 10.64
CA SER A 457 -6.38 7.11 11.67
C SER A 457 -7.14 6.49 12.84
N PHE A 458 -8.12 5.64 12.55
CA PHE A 458 -8.85 4.89 13.56
C PHE A 458 -7.93 3.95 14.35
N LEU A 459 -7.12 3.13 13.67
CA LEU A 459 -6.20 2.19 14.31
C LEU A 459 -5.14 2.88 15.18
N LYS A 460 -4.71 4.09 14.79
CA LYS A 460 -3.84 4.95 15.61
C LYS A 460 -4.56 5.38 16.89
N ASP A 461 -5.74 5.98 16.75
CA ASP A 461 -6.47 6.56 17.89
C ASP A 461 -6.86 5.52 18.94
N ILE A 462 -7.16 4.28 18.53
CA ILE A 462 -7.46 3.18 19.47
C ILE A 462 -6.21 2.44 19.97
N GLY A 463 -5.01 2.84 19.52
CA GLY A 463 -3.74 2.20 19.89
C GLY A 463 -3.55 0.79 19.34
N ARG A 464 -4.28 0.40 18.28
CA ARG A 464 -4.16 -0.95 17.69
C ARG A 464 -2.98 -1.06 16.73
N ALA A 465 -2.62 0.03 16.04
CA ALA A 465 -1.44 0.10 15.20
C ALA A 465 -0.52 1.23 15.67
N GLU A 466 0.78 0.98 15.57
CA GLU A 466 1.85 1.93 15.85
C GLU A 466 2.23 2.64 14.54
N TYR A 467 2.59 3.92 14.62
CA TYR A 467 3.05 4.68 13.46
C TYR A 467 4.33 5.44 13.82
N ASP A 468 5.33 5.30 12.96
CA ASP A 468 6.62 5.98 13.07
C ASP A 468 6.99 6.57 11.69
N SER A 469 8.12 7.26 11.60
CA SER A 469 8.57 7.90 10.39
C SER A 469 10.07 7.75 10.18
N VAL A 470 10.48 7.78 8.91
CA VAL A 470 11.90 7.73 8.52
C VAL A 470 12.19 8.78 7.47
N THR A 471 13.38 9.36 7.55
CA THR A 471 13.87 10.40 6.65
C THR A 471 14.24 9.84 5.28
N ASP A 472 14.36 10.72 4.30
CA ASP A 472 14.79 10.37 2.95
C ASP A 472 16.18 9.71 2.94
N GLN A 473 17.09 10.18 3.80
CA GLN A 473 18.43 9.60 3.92
C GLN A 473 18.38 8.18 4.49
N GLU A 474 17.61 7.95 5.56
CA GLU A 474 17.42 6.62 6.13
C GLU A 474 16.82 5.64 5.10
N ALA A 475 15.86 6.10 4.30
CA ALA A 475 15.27 5.31 3.21
C ALA A 475 16.27 4.99 2.09
N LEU A 476 17.11 5.95 1.69
CA LEU A 476 18.18 5.73 0.70
C LEU A 476 19.23 4.73 1.21
N ASP A 477 19.60 4.81 2.49
CA ASP A 477 20.54 3.87 3.10
C ASP A 477 19.96 2.45 3.13
N ALA A 478 18.67 2.31 3.47
CA ALA A 478 17.97 1.02 3.43
C ALA A 478 17.83 0.47 2.01
N PHE A 479 17.54 1.33 1.02
CA PHE A 479 17.50 0.98 -0.41
C PHE A 479 18.83 0.34 -0.82
N LYS A 480 19.96 1.00 -0.49
CA LYS A 480 21.32 0.53 -0.79
C LYS A 480 21.65 -0.76 -0.02
N ARG A 481 21.30 -0.82 1.27
CA ARG A 481 21.56 -1.97 2.15
C ARG A 481 20.87 -3.23 1.63
N VAL A 482 19.57 -3.19 1.38
CA VAL A 482 18.81 -4.37 0.93
C VAL A 482 19.24 -4.80 -0.47
N SER A 483 19.55 -3.86 -1.36
CA SER A 483 20.13 -4.16 -2.68
C SER A 483 21.44 -4.95 -2.57
N ARG A 484 22.32 -4.58 -1.62
CA ARG A 484 23.62 -5.24 -1.41
C ARG A 484 23.53 -6.56 -0.64
N LEU A 485 22.62 -6.64 0.32
CA LEU A 485 22.49 -7.82 1.18
C LEU A 485 21.68 -8.92 0.50
N GLU A 486 20.55 -8.59 -0.13
CA GLU A 486 19.60 -9.58 -0.63
C GLU A 486 19.49 -9.62 -2.15
N GLY A 487 20.16 -8.72 -2.88
CA GLY A 487 20.02 -8.62 -4.34
C GLY A 487 18.61 -8.21 -4.77
N ILE A 488 17.86 -7.56 -3.88
CA ILE A 488 16.51 -7.05 -4.12
C ILE A 488 16.62 -5.54 -4.16
N ILE A 489 16.20 -4.91 -5.26
CA ILE A 489 16.12 -3.44 -5.37
C ILE A 489 14.69 -3.04 -4.97
N PRO A 490 14.44 -2.62 -3.70
CA PRO A 490 13.10 -2.24 -3.26
C PRO A 490 12.68 -0.89 -3.85
N ALA A 491 11.38 -0.65 -3.98
CA ALA A 491 10.89 0.71 -4.23
C ALA A 491 11.27 1.65 -3.07
N LEU A 492 11.47 2.95 -3.32
CA LEU A 492 11.79 3.91 -2.25
C LEU A 492 10.70 3.97 -1.18
N GLU A 493 9.43 3.75 -1.53
CA GLU A 493 8.32 3.55 -0.59
C GLU A 493 8.61 2.37 0.36
N THR A 494 8.93 1.20 -0.20
CA THR A 494 9.30 0.00 0.56
C THR A 494 10.53 0.22 1.43
N SER A 495 11.51 0.98 0.93
CA SER A 495 12.73 1.31 1.68
C SER A 495 12.45 2.05 2.97
N HIS A 496 11.35 2.81 3.08
CA HIS A 496 10.99 3.45 4.35
C HIS A 496 10.67 2.39 5.42
N ALA A 497 9.85 1.39 5.09
CA ALA A 497 9.55 0.28 5.99
C ALA A 497 10.81 -0.52 6.38
N LEU A 498 11.74 -0.69 5.45
CA LEU A 498 13.02 -1.38 5.69
C LEU A 498 13.99 -0.55 6.54
N ALA A 499 13.99 0.78 6.37
CA ALA A 499 14.83 1.69 7.14
C ALA A 499 14.46 1.68 8.62
N TYR A 500 13.16 1.60 8.92
CA TYR A 500 12.68 1.54 10.30
C TYR A 500 13.20 0.32 11.08
N LEU A 501 13.65 -0.73 10.40
CA LEU A 501 14.27 -1.89 11.05
C LEU A 501 15.52 -1.52 11.87
N GLU A 502 16.24 -0.46 11.52
CA GLU A 502 17.38 0.06 12.32
C GLU A 502 16.94 0.50 13.72
N LYS A 503 15.74 1.10 13.83
CA LYS A 503 15.16 1.54 15.10
C LYS A 503 14.51 0.36 15.83
N LEU A 504 13.83 -0.51 15.09
CA LEU A 504 13.02 -1.60 15.62
C LEU A 504 13.86 -2.79 16.12
N CYS A 505 14.72 -3.37 15.27
CA CYS A 505 15.41 -4.63 15.54
C CYS A 505 16.21 -4.65 16.86
N PRO A 506 16.94 -3.58 17.25
CA PRO A 506 17.65 -3.55 18.53
C PRO A 506 16.74 -3.78 19.75
N THR A 507 15.45 -3.40 19.64
CA THR A 507 14.46 -3.49 20.72
C THR A 507 13.80 -4.87 20.84
N LEU A 508 13.93 -5.73 19.83
CA LEU A 508 13.19 -6.98 19.75
C LEU A 508 13.93 -8.15 20.43
N PRO A 509 13.23 -9.02 21.18
CA PRO A 509 13.80 -10.26 21.68
C PRO A 509 14.35 -11.18 20.57
N ASP A 510 15.17 -12.15 20.97
CA ASP A 510 15.66 -13.18 20.06
C ASP A 510 14.50 -13.98 19.44
N GLY A 511 14.62 -14.31 18.16
CA GLY A 511 13.69 -15.21 17.47
C GLY A 511 12.37 -14.58 16.99
N VAL A 512 12.10 -13.32 17.35
CA VAL A 512 10.91 -12.55 16.90
C VAL A 512 10.82 -12.53 15.38
N ARG A 513 9.65 -12.85 14.83
CA ARG A 513 9.35 -12.91 13.39
C ARG A 513 8.79 -11.58 12.91
N VAL A 514 9.62 -10.81 12.21
CA VAL A 514 9.23 -9.54 11.60
C VAL A 514 8.91 -9.78 10.14
N VAL A 515 7.69 -9.42 9.71
CA VAL A 515 7.30 -9.42 8.30
C VAL A 515 7.22 -7.99 7.81
N VAL A 516 8.02 -7.65 6.79
CA VAL A 516 7.99 -6.37 6.10
C VAL A 516 7.26 -6.52 4.78
N ASN A 517 6.30 -5.63 4.49
CA ASN A 517 5.66 -5.59 3.18
C ASN A 517 6.62 -5.00 2.13
N CYS A 518 7.13 -5.84 1.23
CA CYS A 518 7.92 -5.38 0.09
C CYS A 518 6.96 -4.90 -1.01
N SER A 519 6.37 -3.72 -0.78
CA SER A 519 5.17 -3.22 -1.48
C SER A 519 5.33 -3.02 -3.00
N GLY A 520 6.57 -2.92 -3.49
CA GLY A 520 6.91 -2.71 -4.89
C GLY A 520 8.41 -2.75 -5.14
N ARG A 521 8.79 -2.94 -6.42
CA ARG A 521 10.19 -2.95 -6.88
C ARG A 521 10.71 -1.57 -7.27
N GLY A 522 12.01 -1.38 -7.10
CA GLY A 522 12.69 -0.10 -7.24
C GLY A 522 13.19 0.27 -8.62
N ASP A 523 12.84 -0.48 -9.68
CA ASP A 523 13.26 -0.14 -11.06
C ASP A 523 12.91 1.31 -11.43
N LYS A 524 11.73 1.79 -10.98
CA LYS A 524 11.28 3.17 -11.22
C LYS A 524 12.13 4.22 -10.49
N ASP A 525 12.80 3.82 -9.41
CA ASP A 525 13.49 4.73 -8.51
C ASP A 525 14.99 4.79 -8.77
N VAL A 526 15.55 3.91 -9.62
CA VAL A 526 17.00 3.84 -9.90
C VAL A 526 17.54 5.20 -10.37
N HIS A 527 16.82 5.90 -11.24
CA HIS A 527 17.25 7.23 -11.73
C HIS A 527 17.21 8.31 -10.64
N THR A 528 16.23 8.23 -9.72
CA THR A 528 16.17 9.14 -8.58
C THR A 528 17.29 8.82 -7.61
N ALA A 529 17.44 7.55 -7.21
CA ALA A 529 18.46 7.08 -6.29
C ALA A 529 19.89 7.35 -6.79
N SER A 530 20.15 7.24 -8.10
CA SER A 530 21.48 7.53 -8.68
C SER A 530 21.94 8.98 -8.52
N LYS A 531 21.04 9.92 -8.21
CA LYS A 531 21.39 11.31 -7.93
C LYS A 531 21.91 11.53 -6.51
N TYR A 532 21.56 10.63 -5.59
CA TYR A 532 21.86 10.77 -4.16
C TYR A 532 22.85 9.72 -3.66
N LEU A 533 22.91 8.55 -4.30
CA LEU A 533 23.81 7.47 -3.91
C LEU A 533 25.11 7.52 -4.70
N ASP A 534 26.23 7.56 -3.99
CA ASP A 534 27.53 7.19 -4.54
C ASP A 534 27.68 5.66 -4.42
N VAL A 535 27.57 4.94 -5.55
CA VAL A 535 27.41 3.46 -5.58
C VAL A 535 28.61 2.74 -6.13
#